data_AF-A0A7J6UKR6-F1
#
_entry.id   AF-A0A7J6UKR6-F1
#
_cell.length_a   1.000
_cell.length_b   1.000
_cell.length_c   1.000
_cell.angle_alpha   90.00
_cell.angle_beta   90.00
_cell.angle_gamma   90.00
#
_symmetry.space_group_name_H-M   'P 1'
#
loop_
_entity.id
_entity.type
_entity.pdbx_description
1 polymer ?
#
loop_
_entity_poly.entity_id
_entity_poly.type
_entity_poly.pdbx_seq_one_letter_code
_entity_poly.pdbx_strand_id
1 'polypeptide(L)'
;MALRRVIKDIKQLSIVSAASTAARSQQQIASKWTGVITSFVGELNGRAPLEGGPGVTPMSVSRAMQDVARFAPQTGRPLVSAMLPHLLAEREQKILPTLAEFGPIELAYMSNSIANIITASSAAPDSRELLRRFGEQVGEYFSKPGRLEAVPIYAMVTLTNALNRLGYDGASRRRAGDLYVRFDRLCCDRMESMNASDIAVALQSFHNGGCRHAKPSHELLGKAAQRLKGDLRHQIPSKSLAQLLNIFVTFGYKQDRELLLLFFDSVMSTPVEELEIFCAPLALNSLSKCSHVINEGAKAGLSPTTAIVFNLATKHILPRLNELGPCQVANVVNALGSLKVLDYRLLKGMSHLIVNSDGGHTVPLDSFSFQELSNISHGFAKIA
;
A
#
# COMPACT_ATOMS: atom_id res chain seq x y z
N MET A 1 24.49 21.30 17.60
CA MET A 1 25.40 20.22 17.19
C MET A 1 24.83 18.81 17.39
N ALA A 2 23.94 18.58 18.37
CA ALA A 2 23.43 17.24 18.69
C ALA A 2 22.51 16.62 17.63
N LEU A 3 21.57 17.37 17.01
CA LEU A 3 20.72 16.84 15.94
C LEU A 3 21.50 16.29 14.72
N ARG A 4 22.59 16.96 14.31
CA ARG A 4 23.48 16.49 13.23
C ARG A 4 24.13 15.14 13.59
N ARG A 5 24.45 14.93 14.88
CA ARG A 5 24.98 13.66 15.38
C ARG A 5 23.91 12.58 15.30
N VAL A 6 22.70 12.86 15.78
CA VAL A 6 21.57 11.91 15.70
C VAL A 6 21.28 11.49 14.25
N ILE A 7 21.26 12.43 13.29
CA ILE A 7 21.08 12.10 11.87
C ILE A 7 22.21 11.21 11.34
N LYS A 8 23.46 11.46 11.77
CA LYS A 8 24.60 10.61 11.42
C LYS A 8 24.45 9.20 12.01
N ASP A 9 23.98 9.10 13.25
CA ASP A 9 23.77 7.84 13.95
C ASP A 9 22.66 7.01 13.29
N ILE A 10 21.55 7.65 12.86
CA ILE A 10 20.50 7.03 12.05
C ILE A 10 21.11 6.45 10.77
N LYS A 11 21.87 7.26 10.02
CA LYS A 11 22.48 6.80 8.76
C LYS A 11 23.41 5.61 8.97
N GLN A 12 24.22 5.62 10.03
CA GLN A 12 25.10 4.50 10.37
C GLN A 12 24.30 3.25 10.74
N LEU A 13 23.24 3.42 11.55
CA LEU A 13 22.40 2.30 11.97
C LEU A 13 21.60 1.71 10.79
N SER A 14 21.18 2.52 9.82
CA SER A 14 20.58 2.06 8.56
C SER A 14 21.50 1.15 7.77
N ILE A 15 22.79 1.50 7.66
CA ILE A 15 23.79 0.67 6.96
C ILE A 15 23.95 -0.69 7.67
N VAL A 16 24.03 -0.68 9.00
CA VAL A 16 24.12 -1.91 9.80
C VAL A 16 22.85 -2.75 9.68
N SER A 17 21.68 -2.10 9.69
CA SER A 17 20.38 -2.77 9.58
C SER A 17 20.20 -3.44 8.21
N ALA A 18 20.68 -2.80 7.14
CA ALA A 18 20.64 -3.36 5.79
C ALA A 18 21.57 -4.59 5.62
N ALA A 19 22.68 -4.64 6.37
CA ALA A 19 23.66 -5.72 6.29
C ALA A 19 23.36 -6.92 7.21
N SER A 20 22.41 -6.78 8.14
CA SER A 20 22.17 -7.77 9.19
C SER A 20 21.04 -8.74 8.85
N THR A 21 21.36 -10.03 8.69
CA THR A 21 20.39 -11.11 8.42
C THR A 21 20.10 -12.04 9.61
N ALA A 22 20.83 -11.93 10.74
CA ALA A 22 20.69 -12.84 11.88
C ALA A 22 19.66 -12.38 12.93
N ALA A 23 18.89 -13.31 13.51
CA ALA A 23 17.81 -12.99 14.46
C ALA A 23 18.30 -12.33 15.77
N ARG A 24 19.45 -12.77 16.33
CA ARG A 24 20.03 -12.16 17.54
C ARG A 24 20.55 -10.73 17.31
N SER A 25 21.05 -10.43 16.10
CA SER A 25 21.45 -9.07 15.76
C SER A 25 20.23 -8.18 15.53
N GLN A 26 19.10 -8.70 15.08
CA GLN A 26 17.86 -7.92 14.92
C GLN A 26 17.33 -7.36 16.26
N GLN A 27 17.37 -8.13 17.35
CA GLN A 27 16.91 -7.64 18.66
C GLN A 27 17.82 -6.55 19.24
N GLN A 28 19.13 -6.67 19.05
CA GLN A 28 20.11 -5.63 19.43
C GLN A 28 20.02 -4.38 18.54
N ILE A 29 19.69 -4.55 17.26
CA ILE A 29 19.46 -3.44 16.33
C ILE A 29 18.16 -2.71 16.71
N ALA A 30 17.10 -3.44 17.08
CA ALA A 30 15.84 -2.83 17.51
C ALA A 30 16.01 -1.94 18.75
N SER A 31 16.79 -2.37 19.75
CA SER A 31 17.05 -1.54 20.93
C SER A 31 17.88 -0.28 20.60
N LYS A 32 18.84 -0.39 19.68
CA LYS A 32 19.60 0.77 19.16
C LYS A 32 18.68 1.76 18.44
N TRP A 33 17.73 1.26 17.64
CA TRP A 33 16.74 2.12 16.97
C TRP A 33 15.89 2.89 17.98
N THR A 34 15.40 2.23 19.02
CA THR A 34 14.64 2.90 20.10
C THR A 34 15.46 4.01 20.76
N GLY A 35 16.73 3.76 21.06
CA GLY A 35 17.63 4.76 21.65
C GLY A 35 17.84 5.98 20.75
N VAL A 36 18.18 5.77 19.49
CA VAL A 36 18.41 6.85 18.51
C VAL A 36 17.14 7.66 18.24
N ILE A 37 15.98 6.99 18.16
CA ILE A 37 14.68 7.66 18.00
C ILE A 37 14.35 8.52 19.21
N THR A 38 14.63 8.03 20.43
CA THR A 38 14.40 8.79 21.67
C THR A 38 15.27 10.04 21.72
N SER A 39 16.56 9.91 21.35
CA SER A 39 17.45 11.07 21.22
C SER A 39 16.96 12.07 20.16
N PHE A 40 16.44 11.58 19.03
CA PHE A 40 15.87 12.45 18.00
C PHE A 40 14.67 13.22 18.52
N VAL A 41 13.72 12.55 19.17
CA VAL A 41 12.55 13.18 19.79
C VAL A 41 12.96 14.24 20.81
N GLY A 42 13.94 13.94 21.68
CA GLY A 42 14.45 14.88 22.67
C GLY A 42 15.04 16.14 22.03
N GLU A 43 15.78 15.99 20.92
CA GLU A 43 16.34 17.12 20.19
C GLU A 43 15.29 17.98 19.47
N LEU A 44 14.16 17.40 19.06
CA LEU A 44 13.04 18.13 18.44
C LEU A 44 12.27 18.94 19.47
N ASN A 45 11.88 18.30 20.59
CA ASN A 45 11.10 18.95 21.65
C ASN A 45 11.86 20.10 22.35
N GLY A 46 13.20 20.10 22.27
CA GLY A 46 14.05 21.14 22.85
C GLY A 46 14.33 22.36 21.96
N ARG A 47 13.76 22.45 20.74
CA ARG A 47 14.08 23.52 19.77
C ARG A 47 12.85 24.15 19.13
N ALA A 48 12.86 25.48 18.98
CA ALA A 48 11.94 26.21 18.12
C ALA A 48 12.70 27.28 17.31
N PRO A 49 12.41 27.49 16.00
CA PRO A 49 11.98 26.51 14.98
C PRO A 49 13.09 25.45 14.71
N LEU A 50 12.96 24.64 13.64
CA LEU A 50 14.07 23.80 13.12
C LEU A 50 15.21 24.70 12.61
N GLU A 51 15.75 25.59 13.44
CA GLU A 51 16.94 26.37 13.11
C GLU A 51 18.09 25.38 12.93
N GLY A 52 18.35 25.11 11.66
CA GLY A 52 19.39 24.21 11.20
C GLY A 52 20.72 24.73 11.69
N GLY A 53 21.20 24.18 12.81
CA GLY A 53 22.62 24.29 13.14
C GLY A 53 23.46 23.82 11.94
N PRO A 54 24.72 24.28 11.79
CA PRO A 54 25.51 24.05 10.59
C PRO A 54 25.49 22.58 10.12
N GLY A 55 24.89 22.34 8.95
CA GLY A 55 24.82 21.02 8.31
C GLY A 55 23.55 20.18 8.56
N VAL A 56 22.49 20.73 9.15
CA VAL A 56 21.15 20.09 9.17
C VAL A 56 20.25 20.78 8.15
N THR A 57 19.81 20.03 7.14
CA THR A 57 18.90 20.51 6.09
C THR A 57 17.57 19.75 6.12
N PRO A 58 16.48 20.33 5.57
CA PRO A 58 15.20 19.64 5.35
C PRO A 58 15.36 18.26 4.70
N MET A 59 16.24 18.16 3.68
CA MET A 59 16.58 16.90 3.04
C MET A 59 17.23 15.90 4.00
N SER A 60 18.14 16.34 4.88
CA SER A 60 18.78 15.45 5.86
C SER A 60 17.79 14.89 6.88
N VAL A 61 16.80 15.70 7.28
CA VAL A 61 15.71 15.29 8.19
C VAL A 61 14.75 14.33 7.46
N SER A 62 14.39 14.64 6.21
CA SER A 62 13.54 13.77 5.36
C SER A 62 14.17 12.40 5.13
N ARG A 63 15.48 12.34 4.85
CA ARG A 63 16.22 11.08 4.72
C ARG A 63 16.30 10.30 6.03
N ALA A 64 16.54 10.97 7.15
CA ALA A 64 16.53 10.31 8.46
C ALA A 64 15.14 9.69 8.76
N MET A 65 14.06 10.38 8.38
CA MET A 65 12.70 9.86 8.51
C MET A 65 12.45 8.66 7.59
N GLN A 66 12.98 8.65 6.36
CA GLN A 66 12.88 7.50 5.46
C GLN A 66 13.58 6.27 6.04
N ASP A 67 14.77 6.47 6.61
CA ASP A 67 15.54 5.41 7.25
C ASP A 67 14.78 4.80 8.43
N VAL A 68 14.19 5.65 9.29
CA VAL A 68 13.32 5.18 10.38
C VAL A 68 12.11 4.43 9.82
N ALA A 69 11.43 4.97 8.81
CA ALA A 69 10.26 4.32 8.20
C ALA A 69 10.59 2.98 7.55
N ARG A 70 11.82 2.79 7.06
CA ARG A 70 12.27 1.55 6.43
C ARG A 70 12.70 0.49 7.44
N PHE A 71 13.50 0.87 8.43
CA PHE A 71 14.19 -0.09 9.31
C PHE A 71 13.57 -0.20 10.70
N ALA A 72 12.81 0.82 11.13
CA ALA A 72 12.23 0.89 12.45
C ALA A 72 10.80 1.49 12.45
N PRO A 73 9.91 1.09 11.52
CA PRO A 73 8.60 1.71 11.39
C PRO A 73 7.74 1.57 12.67
N GLN A 74 7.90 0.46 13.40
CA GLN A 74 7.14 0.20 14.64
C GLN A 74 7.51 1.13 15.80
N THR A 75 8.79 1.52 15.89
CA THR A 75 9.29 2.38 16.97
C THR A 75 9.37 3.85 16.54
N GLY A 76 9.13 4.17 15.26
CA GLY A 76 9.18 5.52 14.71
C GLY A 76 8.03 6.44 15.12
N ARG A 77 6.96 5.91 15.74
CA ARG A 77 5.76 6.71 16.06
C ARG A 77 6.02 7.94 16.95
N PRO A 78 6.79 7.87 18.05
CA PRO A 78 7.10 9.04 18.86
C PRO A 78 7.79 10.14 18.05
N LEU A 79 8.62 9.76 17.09
CA LEU A 79 9.28 10.71 16.19
C LEU A 79 8.29 11.43 15.28
N VAL A 80 7.30 10.71 14.73
CA VAL A 80 6.21 11.35 13.96
C VAL A 80 5.45 12.34 14.83
N SER A 81 5.04 11.95 16.05
CA SER A 81 4.32 12.84 16.96
C SER A 81 5.12 14.10 17.33
N ALA A 82 6.44 13.98 17.52
CA ALA A 82 7.30 15.12 17.78
C ALA A 82 7.49 16.00 16.53
N MET A 83 7.54 15.40 15.34
CA MET A 83 7.79 16.12 14.09
C MET A 83 6.58 16.90 13.58
N LEU A 84 5.36 16.37 13.75
CA LEU A 84 4.14 16.98 13.20
C LEU A 84 3.93 18.43 13.64
N PRO A 85 4.07 18.82 14.92
CA PRO A 85 3.96 20.22 15.34
C PRO A 85 4.99 21.16 14.70
N HIS A 86 6.15 20.66 14.27
CA HIS A 86 7.14 21.47 13.56
C HIS A 86 6.82 21.60 12.06
N LEU A 87 6.13 20.62 11.48
CA LEU A 87 5.67 20.65 10.08
C LEU A 87 4.36 21.43 9.92
N LEU A 88 3.51 21.41 10.94
CA LEU A 88 2.24 22.11 11.02
C LEU A 88 2.46 23.49 11.66
N ALA A 89 2.15 24.58 10.96
CA ALA A 89 2.14 25.90 11.62
C ALA A 89 0.93 26.02 12.56
N GLU A 90 1.13 26.36 13.83
CA GLU A 90 0.05 26.75 14.76
C GLU A 90 -0.50 28.18 14.53
N ARG A 91 0.02 28.96 13.58
CA ARG A 91 -0.35 30.38 13.44
C ARG A 91 -1.48 30.62 12.44
N GLU A 92 -2.67 30.89 12.99
CA GLU A 92 -3.76 31.71 12.43
C GLU A 92 -3.91 31.75 10.89
N GLN A 93 -4.82 30.90 10.38
CA GLN A 93 -5.56 31.13 9.12
C GLN A 93 -4.77 31.52 7.85
N LYS A 94 -3.48 31.18 7.76
CA LYS A 94 -2.73 31.24 6.50
C LYS A 94 -2.17 29.86 6.21
N ILE A 95 -2.51 29.35 5.03
CA ILE A 95 -1.99 28.10 4.47
C ILE A 95 -0.45 28.27 4.31
N LEU A 96 0.26 27.92 5.38
CA LEU A 96 1.70 27.70 5.61
C LEU A 96 2.73 28.69 5.02
N PRO A 97 3.49 29.40 5.87
CA PRO A 97 4.84 29.86 5.55
C PRO A 97 5.99 28.97 6.10
N THR A 98 5.77 27.95 6.94
CA THR A 98 6.87 27.06 7.42
C THR A 98 7.25 25.95 6.44
N LEU A 99 6.46 25.72 5.38
CA LEU A 99 6.86 24.82 4.27
C LEU A 99 7.98 25.40 3.38
N ALA A 100 8.32 26.69 3.50
CA ALA A 100 9.24 27.35 2.59
C ALA A 100 10.63 26.69 2.54
N GLU A 101 11.01 25.93 3.58
CA GLU A 101 12.29 25.21 3.64
C GLU A 101 12.26 23.82 2.95
N PHE A 102 11.09 23.15 2.92
CA PHE A 102 10.97 21.84 2.27
C PHE A 102 10.55 22.03 0.81
N GLY A 103 11.45 21.66 -0.11
CA GLY A 103 11.09 21.54 -1.52
C GLY A 103 10.02 20.46 -1.76
N PRO A 104 9.40 20.45 -2.96
CA PRO A 104 8.40 19.45 -3.32
C PRO A 104 8.87 18.00 -3.15
N ILE A 105 10.15 17.72 -3.41
CA ILE A 105 10.72 16.38 -3.33
C ILE A 105 10.87 15.94 -1.86
N GLU A 106 11.44 16.81 -1.03
CA GLU A 106 11.64 16.54 0.40
C GLU A 106 10.31 16.31 1.12
N LEU A 107 9.27 17.06 0.72
CA LEU A 107 7.92 16.93 1.25
C LEU A 107 7.27 15.61 0.83
N ALA A 108 7.36 15.23 -0.45
CA ALA A 108 6.87 13.94 -0.94
C ALA A 108 7.46 12.76 -0.14
N TYR A 109 8.76 12.81 0.08
CA TYR A 109 9.48 11.82 0.88
C TYR A 109 9.08 11.83 2.35
N MET A 110 8.95 13.02 2.96
CA MET A 110 8.53 13.16 4.35
C MET A 110 7.13 12.58 4.55
N SER A 111 6.19 12.91 3.67
CA SER A 111 4.82 12.40 3.73
C SER A 111 4.76 10.88 3.65
N ASN A 112 5.56 10.27 2.77
CA ASN A 112 5.62 8.82 2.66
C ASN A 112 6.24 8.15 3.90
N SER A 113 7.30 8.73 4.46
CA SER A 113 7.91 8.23 5.70
C SER A 113 6.92 8.25 6.86
N ILE A 114 6.22 9.37 7.03
CA ILE A 114 5.17 9.54 8.04
C ILE A 114 4.08 8.48 7.83
N ALA A 115 3.53 8.36 6.62
CA ALA A 115 2.50 7.37 6.30
C ALA A 115 2.95 5.93 6.59
N ASN A 116 4.20 5.58 6.27
CA ASN A 116 4.78 4.25 6.53
C ASN A 116 4.86 3.92 8.03
N ILE A 117 5.34 4.86 8.84
CA ILE A 117 5.45 4.68 10.28
C ILE A 117 4.06 4.48 10.91
N ILE A 118 3.08 5.29 10.52
CA ILE A 118 1.74 5.24 11.14
C ILE A 118 0.98 3.98 10.75
N THR A 119 1.09 3.50 9.51
CA THR A 119 0.42 2.26 9.11
C THR A 119 1.02 1.05 9.83
N ALA A 120 2.30 1.10 10.20
CA ALA A 120 2.93 0.02 10.94
C ALA A 120 2.53 0.01 12.43
N SER A 121 2.36 1.19 13.05
CA SER A 121 2.05 1.32 14.47
C SER A 121 0.55 1.48 14.72
N SER A 122 -0.10 0.53 15.41
CA SER A 122 -1.51 0.63 15.83
C SER A 122 -1.81 1.98 16.51
N ALA A 123 -2.60 2.83 15.84
CA ALA A 123 -2.78 4.23 16.22
C ALA A 123 -3.66 4.39 17.47
N ALA A 124 -3.19 5.19 18.43
CA ALA A 124 -4.03 5.76 19.50
C ALA A 124 -4.79 6.99 18.96
N PRO A 125 -5.94 7.36 19.55
CA PRO A 125 -6.88 8.35 18.99
C PRO A 125 -6.29 9.74 18.72
N ASP A 126 -5.45 10.26 19.62
CA ASP A 126 -5.05 11.67 19.65
C ASP A 126 -4.13 12.10 18.49
N SER A 127 -3.39 11.16 17.89
CA SER A 127 -2.51 11.46 16.74
C SER A 127 -3.28 11.59 15.42
N ARG A 128 -4.54 11.13 15.34
CA ARG A 128 -5.28 11.05 14.07
C ARG A 128 -5.61 12.42 13.49
N GLU A 129 -5.95 13.40 14.32
CA GLU A 129 -6.33 14.74 13.85
C GLU A 129 -5.13 15.52 13.30
N LEU A 130 -3.96 15.45 13.97
CA LEU A 130 -2.73 16.08 13.47
C LEU A 130 -2.28 15.47 12.13
N LEU A 131 -2.41 14.16 11.99
CA LEU A 131 -2.09 13.45 10.76
C LEU A 131 -3.01 13.82 9.60
N ARG A 132 -4.31 13.92 9.89
CA ARG A 132 -5.32 14.39 8.93
C ARG A 132 -5.00 15.81 8.46
N ARG A 133 -4.75 16.74 9.40
CA ARG A 133 -4.36 18.13 9.09
C ARG A 133 -3.08 18.22 8.26
N PHE A 134 -2.09 17.39 8.57
CA PHE A 134 -0.86 17.31 7.77
C PHE A 134 -1.14 16.81 6.35
N GLY A 135 -1.93 15.75 6.19
CA GLY A 135 -2.39 15.27 4.89
C GLY A 135 -3.13 16.36 4.08
N GLU A 136 -4.03 17.10 4.72
CA GLU A 136 -4.75 18.23 4.12
C GLU A 136 -3.81 19.32 3.62
N GLN A 137 -2.90 19.80 4.47
CA GLN A 137 -1.98 20.87 4.11
C GLN A 137 -1.03 20.48 2.98
N VAL A 138 -0.51 19.26 2.99
CA VAL A 138 0.34 18.75 1.90
C VAL A 138 -0.47 18.60 0.62
N GLY A 139 -1.68 18.04 0.70
CA GLY A 139 -2.58 17.92 -0.46
C GLY A 139 -2.94 19.27 -1.07
N GLU A 140 -3.22 20.29 -0.26
CA GLU A 140 -3.48 21.66 -0.70
C GLU A 140 -2.24 22.33 -1.33
N TYR A 141 -1.04 22.07 -0.81
CA TYR A 141 0.21 22.57 -1.39
C TYR A 141 0.41 22.03 -2.82
N PHE A 142 0.28 20.71 -3.00
CA PHE A 142 0.43 20.07 -4.31
C PHE A 142 -0.75 20.30 -5.25
N SER A 143 -1.88 20.75 -4.71
CA SER A 143 -3.03 21.18 -5.52
C SER A 143 -2.80 22.51 -6.23
N LYS A 144 -1.70 23.22 -5.99
CA LYS A 144 -1.36 24.45 -6.72
C LYS A 144 -0.65 24.09 -8.06
N PRO A 145 -0.94 24.82 -9.15
CA PRO A 145 -0.31 24.57 -10.45
C PRO A 145 1.23 24.58 -10.39
N GLY A 146 1.87 23.65 -11.10
CA GLY A 146 3.32 23.56 -11.23
C GLY A 146 4.04 22.87 -10.07
N ARG A 147 3.34 22.58 -8.96
CA ARG A 147 3.96 21.95 -7.77
C ARG A 147 4.09 20.44 -7.90
N LEU A 148 3.07 19.78 -8.43
CA LEU A 148 3.11 18.33 -8.66
C LEU A 148 4.02 18.01 -9.86
N GLU A 149 3.97 18.83 -10.89
CA GLU A 149 4.73 18.70 -12.14
C GLU A 149 6.24 18.80 -11.93
N ALA A 150 6.66 19.58 -10.93
CA ALA A 150 8.07 19.76 -10.52
C ALA A 150 8.65 18.52 -9.80
N VAL A 151 7.83 17.55 -9.42
CA VAL A 151 8.27 16.34 -8.73
C VAL A 151 8.62 15.25 -9.76
N PRO A 152 9.72 14.51 -9.57
CA PRO A 152 10.02 13.31 -10.34
C PRO A 152 8.91 12.26 -10.23
N ILE A 153 8.70 11.47 -11.29
CA ILE A 153 7.59 10.51 -11.39
C ILE A 153 7.46 9.58 -10.19
N TYR A 154 8.57 9.00 -9.72
CA TYR A 154 8.58 8.09 -8.57
C TYR A 154 8.13 8.78 -7.27
N ALA A 155 8.55 10.05 -7.06
CA ALA A 155 8.24 10.81 -5.85
C ALA A 155 6.79 11.30 -5.89
N MET A 156 6.29 11.66 -7.08
CA MET A 156 4.90 12.01 -7.32
C MET A 156 3.96 10.84 -6.97
N VAL A 157 4.24 9.66 -7.50
CA VAL A 157 3.46 8.43 -7.24
C VAL A 157 3.51 8.02 -5.76
N THR A 158 4.68 8.16 -5.14
CA THR A 158 4.88 7.86 -3.72
C THR A 158 4.10 8.85 -2.83
N LEU A 159 4.12 10.14 -3.18
CA LEU A 159 3.37 11.19 -2.49
C LEU A 159 1.86 10.94 -2.56
N THR A 160 1.31 10.65 -3.73
CA THR A 160 -0.14 10.46 -3.86
C THR A 160 -0.62 9.25 -3.06
N ASN A 161 0.15 8.15 -3.06
CA ASN A 161 -0.14 7.00 -2.21
C ASN A 161 -0.06 7.35 -0.72
N ALA A 162 0.91 8.17 -0.32
CA ALA A 162 1.06 8.64 1.06
C ALA A 162 -0.12 9.53 1.49
N LEU A 163 -0.56 10.46 0.64
CA LEU A 163 -1.70 11.34 0.89
C LEU A 163 -2.99 10.56 1.16
N ASN A 164 -3.22 9.46 0.42
CA ASN A 164 -4.36 8.58 0.68
C ASN A 164 -4.33 7.99 2.09
N ARG A 165 -3.17 7.52 2.52
CA ARG A 165 -2.97 6.89 3.85
C ARG A 165 -3.04 7.91 4.97
N LEU A 166 -2.75 9.18 4.67
CA LEU A 166 -2.92 10.31 5.57
C LEU A 166 -4.37 10.84 5.59
N GLY A 167 -5.27 10.24 4.81
CA GLY A 167 -6.69 10.60 4.78
C GLY A 167 -6.99 11.88 4.00
N TYR A 168 -6.11 12.30 3.08
CA TYR A 168 -6.44 13.38 2.16
C TYR A 168 -7.51 12.90 1.17
N ASP A 169 -8.70 13.47 1.28
CA ASP A 169 -9.86 13.09 0.48
C ASP A 169 -10.23 14.10 -0.62
N GLY A 170 -9.55 15.24 -0.63
CA GLY A 170 -9.90 16.31 -1.54
C GLY A 170 -11.33 16.83 -1.33
N ALA A 171 -11.85 16.89 -0.10
CA ALA A 171 -13.20 17.43 0.15
C ALA A 171 -13.23 18.95 0.40
N SER A 172 -12.06 19.60 0.50
CA SER A 172 -11.95 21.06 0.63
C SER A 172 -12.57 21.75 -0.60
N ARG A 173 -13.63 22.52 -0.33
CA ARG A 173 -14.63 23.07 -1.26
C ARG A 173 -14.04 23.65 -2.56
N ARG A 174 -14.63 23.25 -3.70
CA ARG A 174 -14.47 23.81 -5.08
C ARG A 174 -13.17 23.57 -5.86
N ARG A 175 -12.09 22.98 -5.32
CA ARG A 175 -10.80 22.87 -6.06
C ARG A 175 -10.08 21.52 -6.03
N ALA A 176 -10.65 20.52 -5.38
CA ALA A 176 -9.93 19.30 -5.05
C ALA A 176 -10.04 18.15 -6.07
N GLY A 177 -10.92 18.25 -7.06
CA GLY A 177 -10.85 17.42 -8.27
C GLY A 177 -9.55 17.64 -9.06
N ASP A 178 -8.77 18.66 -8.76
CA ASP A 178 -7.61 19.08 -9.55
C ASP A 178 -6.34 18.25 -9.26
N LEU A 179 -6.12 17.76 -8.02
CA LEU A 179 -4.89 16.99 -7.73
C LEU A 179 -4.90 15.60 -8.40
N TYR A 180 -5.93 14.79 -8.16
CA TYR A 180 -5.98 13.43 -8.71
C TYR A 180 -6.19 13.42 -10.22
N VAL A 181 -6.91 14.40 -10.79
CA VAL A 181 -7.06 14.55 -12.24
C VAL A 181 -5.73 14.96 -12.89
N ARG A 182 -4.97 15.89 -12.28
CA ARG A 182 -3.62 16.19 -12.77
C ARG A 182 -2.65 15.03 -12.59
N PHE A 183 -2.74 14.32 -11.47
CA PHE A 183 -1.94 13.11 -11.24
C PHE A 183 -2.21 12.06 -12.33
N ASP A 184 -3.48 11.80 -12.63
CA ASP A 184 -3.88 10.92 -13.74
C ASP A 184 -3.27 11.36 -15.06
N ARG A 185 -3.43 12.64 -15.42
CA ARG A 185 -2.84 13.21 -16.65
C ARG A 185 -1.31 13.09 -16.68
N LEU A 186 -0.63 13.41 -15.59
CA LEU A 186 0.83 13.32 -15.51
C LEU A 186 1.32 11.88 -15.63
N CYS A 187 0.60 10.91 -15.06
CA CYS A 187 0.88 9.49 -15.27
C CYS A 187 0.65 9.09 -16.74
N CYS A 188 -0.40 9.58 -17.38
CA CYS A 188 -0.64 9.36 -18.81
C CYS A 188 0.46 9.96 -19.71
N ASP A 189 0.93 11.16 -19.39
CA ASP A 189 1.94 11.89 -20.16
C ASP A 189 3.34 11.29 -19.97
N ARG A 190 3.63 10.77 -18.77
CA ARG A 190 4.95 10.23 -18.40
C ARG A 190 5.02 8.70 -18.38
N MET A 191 4.01 8.00 -18.90
CA MET A 191 3.88 6.55 -18.86
C MET A 191 5.13 5.82 -19.39
N GLU A 192 5.75 6.33 -20.45
CA GLU A 192 6.94 5.71 -21.06
C GLU A 192 8.16 5.71 -20.13
N SER A 193 8.24 6.69 -19.21
CA SER A 193 9.31 6.81 -18.21
C SER A 193 9.05 6.00 -16.94
N MET A 194 7.84 5.44 -16.77
CA MET A 194 7.47 4.66 -15.59
C MET A 194 7.92 3.21 -15.73
N ASN A 195 8.52 2.66 -14.68
CA ASN A 195 8.75 1.22 -14.56
C ASN A 195 7.49 0.50 -14.02
N ALA A 196 7.50 -0.83 -13.97
CA ALA A 196 6.34 -1.61 -13.53
C ALA A 196 5.92 -1.30 -12.09
N SER A 197 6.87 -1.01 -11.20
CA SER A 197 6.58 -0.64 -9.80
C SER A 197 5.93 0.73 -9.71
N ASP A 198 6.41 1.71 -10.49
CA ASP A 198 5.81 3.05 -10.55
C ASP A 198 4.35 2.96 -11.02
N ILE A 199 4.08 2.17 -12.07
CA ILE A 199 2.71 1.95 -12.57
C ILE A 199 1.83 1.30 -11.48
N ALA A 200 2.35 0.27 -10.81
CA ALA A 200 1.61 -0.41 -9.75
C ALA A 200 1.25 0.53 -8.60
N VAL A 201 2.20 1.33 -8.10
CA VAL A 201 1.95 2.26 -7.00
C VAL A 201 1.04 3.42 -7.47
N ALA A 202 1.15 3.87 -8.72
CA ALA A 202 0.28 4.91 -9.26
C ALA A 202 -1.17 4.45 -9.30
N LEU A 203 -1.43 3.27 -9.87
CA LEU A 203 -2.77 2.69 -9.92
C LEU A 203 -3.30 2.35 -8.52
N GLN A 204 -2.43 1.87 -7.64
CA GLN A 204 -2.78 1.62 -6.23
C GLN A 204 -3.16 2.91 -5.50
N SER A 205 -2.62 4.07 -5.89
CA SER A 205 -3.01 5.37 -5.32
C SER A 205 -4.49 5.69 -5.59
N PHE A 206 -5.08 5.21 -6.68
CA PHE A 206 -6.53 5.36 -6.87
C PHE A 206 -7.33 4.30 -6.09
N HIS A 207 -6.76 3.12 -5.90
CA HIS A 207 -7.44 2.00 -5.23
C HIS A 207 -7.49 2.15 -3.70
N ASN A 208 -6.41 2.61 -3.09
CA ASN A 208 -6.29 2.75 -1.63
C ASN A 208 -7.04 3.98 -1.06
N GLY A 209 -7.65 4.80 -1.92
CA GLY A 209 -8.83 5.60 -1.58
C GLY A 209 -8.67 6.63 -0.46
N GLY A 210 -7.82 7.64 -0.66
CA GLY A 210 -7.96 8.90 0.06
C GLY A 210 -9.24 9.63 -0.40
N CYS A 211 -9.37 9.83 -1.70
CA CYS A 211 -10.54 10.45 -2.32
C CYS A 211 -11.52 9.37 -2.82
N ARG A 212 -12.68 9.24 -2.17
CA ARG A 212 -13.75 8.25 -2.51
C ARG A 212 -14.28 8.35 -3.95
N HIS A 213 -13.95 9.42 -4.67
CA HIS A 213 -14.45 9.71 -6.01
C HIS A 213 -13.36 9.68 -7.09
N ALA A 214 -12.08 9.66 -6.72
CA ALA A 214 -11.00 9.62 -7.69
C ALA A 214 -10.87 8.21 -8.29
N LYS A 215 -11.10 8.09 -9.59
CA LYS A 215 -10.87 6.86 -10.37
C LYS A 215 -9.83 7.16 -11.43
N PRO A 216 -8.96 6.20 -11.77
CA PRO A 216 -8.05 6.37 -12.90
C PRO A 216 -8.88 6.47 -14.18
N SER A 217 -8.42 7.29 -15.13
CA SER A 217 -9.05 7.39 -16.44
C SER A 217 -8.92 6.09 -17.22
N HIS A 218 -9.83 5.87 -18.17
CA HIS A 218 -9.71 4.75 -19.11
C HIS A 218 -8.42 4.84 -19.94
N GLU A 219 -7.95 6.05 -20.23
CA GLU A 219 -6.68 6.28 -20.92
C GLU A 219 -5.50 5.78 -20.07
N LEU A 220 -5.45 6.14 -18.78
CA LEU A 220 -4.40 5.68 -17.87
C LEU A 220 -4.37 4.16 -17.76
N LEU A 221 -5.54 3.54 -17.58
CA LEU A 221 -5.68 2.08 -17.54
C LEU A 221 -5.22 1.44 -18.85
N GLY A 222 -5.61 1.98 -20.01
CA GLY A 222 -5.22 1.47 -21.32
C GLY A 222 -3.70 1.55 -21.56
N LYS A 223 -3.10 2.71 -21.28
CA LYS A 223 -1.64 2.90 -21.40
C LYS A 223 -0.85 2.00 -20.45
N ALA A 224 -1.31 1.89 -19.19
CA ALA A 224 -0.71 0.98 -18.21
C ALA A 224 -0.82 -0.49 -18.65
N ALA A 225 -1.99 -0.91 -19.13
CA ALA A 225 -2.22 -2.25 -19.65
C ALA A 225 -1.25 -2.57 -20.81
N GLN A 226 -1.13 -1.68 -21.79
CA GLN A 226 -0.23 -1.86 -22.92
C GLN A 226 1.23 -2.05 -22.48
N ARG A 227 1.72 -1.21 -21.57
CA ARG A 227 3.09 -1.28 -21.03
C ARG A 227 3.34 -2.56 -20.24
N LEU A 228 2.40 -2.95 -19.38
CA LEU A 228 2.50 -4.13 -18.53
C LEU A 228 2.38 -5.44 -19.33
N LYS A 229 1.67 -5.45 -20.47
CA LYS A 229 1.68 -6.58 -21.41
C LYS A 229 2.94 -6.66 -22.26
N GLY A 230 3.45 -5.51 -22.67
CA GLY A 230 4.65 -5.38 -23.50
C GLY A 230 5.94 -5.40 -22.68
N ASP A 231 6.74 -4.34 -22.86
CA ASP A 231 8.13 -4.27 -22.42
C ASP A 231 8.34 -4.45 -20.90
N LEU A 232 7.32 -4.17 -20.09
CA LEU A 232 7.42 -4.26 -18.63
C LEU A 232 6.92 -5.59 -18.07
N ARG A 233 6.44 -6.52 -18.90
CA ARG A 233 5.84 -7.80 -18.46
C ARG A 233 6.70 -8.56 -17.46
N HIS A 234 7.99 -8.68 -17.73
CA HIS A 234 8.93 -9.43 -16.90
C HIS A 234 9.49 -8.61 -15.71
N GLN A 235 9.10 -7.34 -15.59
CA GLN A 235 9.56 -6.43 -14.54
C GLN A 235 8.53 -6.24 -13.43
N ILE A 236 7.35 -6.85 -13.55
CA ILE A 236 6.27 -6.70 -12.57
C ILE A 236 6.68 -7.43 -11.28
N PRO A 237 6.75 -6.74 -10.13
CA PRO A 237 7.05 -7.39 -8.86
C PRO A 237 5.98 -8.42 -8.51
N SER A 238 6.37 -9.59 -7.99
CA SER A 238 5.45 -10.67 -7.60
C SER A 238 4.32 -10.17 -6.69
N LYS A 239 4.66 -9.39 -5.67
CA LYS A 239 3.74 -8.74 -4.72
C LYS A 239 2.69 -7.83 -5.38
N SER A 240 3.01 -7.27 -6.54
CA SER A 240 2.15 -6.33 -7.25
C SER A 240 1.20 -7.02 -8.23
N LEU A 241 1.44 -8.27 -8.61
CA LEU A 241 0.64 -8.99 -9.62
C LEU A 241 -0.85 -9.08 -9.26
N ALA A 242 -1.15 -9.64 -8.09
CA ALA A 242 -2.54 -9.80 -7.65
C ALA A 242 -3.21 -8.45 -7.34
N GLN A 243 -2.42 -7.46 -6.91
CA GLN A 243 -2.91 -6.11 -6.66
C GLN A 243 -3.30 -5.42 -7.97
N LEU A 244 -2.41 -5.43 -8.98
CA LEU A 244 -2.69 -4.91 -10.31
C LEU A 244 -3.93 -5.57 -10.92
N LEU A 245 -4.01 -6.90 -10.87
CA LEU A 245 -5.18 -7.66 -11.30
C LEU A 245 -6.46 -7.15 -10.62
N ASN A 246 -6.46 -7.05 -9.29
CA ASN A 246 -7.62 -6.56 -8.55
C ASN A 246 -7.96 -5.11 -8.90
N ILE A 247 -6.96 -4.27 -9.15
CA ILE A 247 -7.15 -2.86 -9.53
C ILE A 247 -7.84 -2.74 -10.90
N PHE A 248 -7.31 -3.41 -11.93
CA PHE A 248 -7.91 -3.41 -13.27
C PHE A 248 -9.36 -3.93 -13.23
N VAL A 249 -9.60 -5.03 -12.51
CA VAL A 249 -10.94 -5.62 -12.37
C VAL A 249 -11.89 -4.70 -11.58
N THR A 250 -11.41 -4.05 -10.52
CA THR A 250 -12.21 -3.15 -9.67
C THR A 250 -12.61 -1.89 -10.42
N PHE A 251 -11.71 -1.32 -11.23
CA PHE A 251 -12.01 -0.14 -12.05
C PHE A 251 -12.67 -0.48 -13.39
N GLY A 252 -13.11 -1.74 -13.57
CA GLY A 252 -13.94 -2.13 -14.70
C GLY A 252 -13.18 -2.30 -16.02
N TYR A 253 -11.84 -2.31 -16.01
CA TYR A 253 -11.02 -2.62 -17.17
C TYR A 253 -10.94 -4.14 -17.34
N LYS A 254 -12.05 -4.74 -17.78
CA LYS A 254 -12.21 -6.18 -17.90
C LYS A 254 -12.13 -6.66 -19.36
N GLN A 255 -12.22 -5.76 -20.33
CA GLN A 255 -12.23 -6.10 -21.76
C GLN A 255 -10.91 -6.67 -22.28
N ASP A 256 -9.78 -6.41 -21.60
CA ASP A 256 -8.47 -6.91 -21.99
C ASP A 256 -8.20 -8.31 -21.39
N ARG A 257 -8.81 -9.32 -22.00
CA ARG A 257 -8.70 -10.72 -21.56
C ARG A 257 -7.25 -11.21 -21.48
N GLU A 258 -6.41 -10.79 -22.42
CA GLU A 258 -5.00 -11.16 -22.49
C GLU A 258 -4.23 -10.64 -21.26
N LEU A 259 -4.45 -9.38 -20.87
CA LEU A 259 -3.84 -8.81 -19.66
C LEU A 259 -4.24 -9.59 -18.40
N LEU A 260 -5.53 -9.89 -18.27
CA LEU A 260 -6.04 -10.61 -17.10
C LEU A 260 -5.42 -12.01 -17.00
N LEU A 261 -5.37 -12.76 -18.11
CA LEU A 261 -4.74 -14.07 -18.16
C LEU A 261 -3.24 -13.99 -17.85
N LEU A 262 -2.54 -12.99 -18.39
CA LEU A 262 -1.13 -12.75 -18.07
C LEU A 262 -0.89 -12.57 -16.57
N PHE A 263 -1.75 -11.81 -15.88
CA PHE A 263 -1.64 -11.66 -14.43
C PHE A 263 -1.95 -12.96 -13.69
N PHE A 264 -3.00 -13.69 -14.08
CA PHE A 264 -3.31 -15.00 -13.47
C PHE A 264 -2.15 -15.97 -13.64
N ASP A 265 -1.61 -16.09 -14.84
CA ASP A 265 -0.48 -16.97 -15.16
C ASP A 265 0.75 -16.57 -14.35
N SER A 266 1.06 -15.27 -14.27
CA SER A 266 2.19 -14.77 -13.48
C SER A 266 2.04 -15.09 -11.99
N VAL A 267 0.84 -14.95 -11.40
CA VAL A 267 0.57 -15.35 -10.01
C VAL A 267 0.73 -16.86 -9.84
N MET A 268 0.19 -17.67 -10.76
CA MET A 268 0.28 -19.13 -10.70
C MET A 268 1.69 -19.69 -10.92
N SER A 269 2.53 -18.97 -11.66
CA SER A 269 3.92 -19.32 -11.97
C SER A 269 4.93 -18.81 -10.94
N THR A 270 4.56 -17.85 -10.09
CA THR A 270 5.43 -17.40 -8.99
C THR A 270 5.56 -18.52 -7.95
N PRO A 271 6.76 -18.81 -7.43
CA PRO A 271 6.93 -19.75 -6.31
C PRO A 271 6.14 -19.33 -5.06
N VAL A 272 5.70 -20.29 -4.26
CA VAL A 272 4.84 -20.06 -3.08
C VAL A 272 5.54 -19.20 -2.03
N GLU A 273 6.85 -19.37 -1.92
CA GLU A 273 7.75 -18.68 -0.98
C GLU A 273 7.99 -17.21 -1.38
N GLU A 274 7.86 -16.90 -2.67
CA GLU A 274 8.09 -15.56 -3.23
C GLU A 274 6.80 -14.74 -3.36
N LEU A 275 5.65 -15.38 -3.21
CA LEU A 275 4.34 -14.76 -3.30
C LEU A 275 3.85 -14.33 -1.91
N GLU A 276 3.44 -13.07 -1.77
CA GLU A 276 2.83 -12.59 -0.53
C GLU A 276 1.50 -13.33 -0.29
N ILE A 277 1.22 -13.66 0.98
CA ILE A 277 0.14 -14.58 1.34
C ILE A 277 -1.25 -14.16 0.84
N PHE A 278 -1.49 -12.85 0.76
CA PHE A 278 -2.78 -12.33 0.33
C PHE A 278 -2.97 -12.40 -1.19
N CYS A 279 -1.91 -12.61 -1.98
CA CYS A 279 -1.98 -12.50 -3.44
C CYS A 279 -2.90 -13.56 -4.06
N ALA A 280 -2.78 -14.84 -3.67
CA ALA A 280 -3.63 -15.89 -4.24
C ALA A 280 -5.11 -15.75 -3.86
N PRO A 281 -5.49 -15.49 -2.58
CA PRO A 281 -6.85 -15.11 -2.21
C PRO A 281 -7.40 -13.90 -2.98
N LEU A 282 -6.57 -12.87 -3.18
CA LEU A 282 -6.95 -11.66 -3.90
C LEU A 282 -7.15 -11.92 -5.41
N ALA A 283 -6.29 -12.74 -6.01
CA ALA A 283 -6.44 -13.18 -7.39
C ALA A 283 -7.74 -13.97 -7.57
N LEU A 284 -8.05 -14.90 -6.65
CA LEU A 284 -9.29 -15.67 -6.67
C LEU A 284 -10.55 -14.79 -6.55
N ASN A 285 -10.52 -13.81 -5.65
CA ASN A 285 -11.59 -12.80 -5.55
C ASN A 285 -11.73 -11.99 -6.85
N SER A 286 -10.62 -11.60 -7.47
CA SER A 286 -10.63 -10.90 -8.75
C SER A 286 -11.23 -11.76 -9.87
N LEU A 287 -10.89 -13.05 -9.92
CA LEU A 287 -11.45 -14.02 -10.86
C LEU A 287 -12.97 -14.09 -10.75
N SER A 288 -13.52 -14.09 -9.53
CA SER A 288 -14.98 -14.08 -9.31
C SER A 288 -15.70 -12.89 -9.95
N LYS A 289 -14.99 -11.78 -10.17
CA LYS A 289 -15.53 -10.53 -10.74
C LYS A 289 -15.30 -10.43 -12.26
N CYS A 290 -14.44 -11.28 -12.84
CA CYS A 290 -14.10 -11.25 -14.27
C CYS A 290 -14.22 -12.62 -14.98
N SER A 291 -14.78 -13.65 -14.32
CA SER A 291 -14.87 -15.02 -14.84
C SER A 291 -15.55 -15.14 -16.21
N HIS A 292 -16.56 -14.30 -16.49
CA HIS A 292 -17.23 -14.26 -17.80
C HIS A 292 -16.26 -13.93 -18.94
N VAL A 293 -15.35 -12.98 -18.73
CA VAL A 293 -14.31 -12.63 -19.73
C VAL A 293 -13.28 -13.76 -19.83
N ILE A 294 -12.86 -14.32 -18.71
CA ILE A 294 -11.86 -15.40 -18.70
C ILE A 294 -12.37 -16.63 -19.47
N ASN A 295 -13.66 -16.95 -19.31
CA ASN A 295 -14.32 -18.05 -20.00
C ASN A 295 -14.74 -17.74 -21.43
N GLU A 296 -14.58 -16.49 -21.91
CA GLU A 296 -14.94 -16.11 -23.26
C GLU A 296 -14.18 -16.97 -24.30
N GLY A 297 -14.91 -17.55 -25.25
CA GLY A 297 -14.36 -18.44 -26.27
C GLY A 297 -13.95 -19.84 -25.78
N ALA A 298 -14.24 -20.21 -24.51
CA ALA A 298 -14.01 -21.56 -24.03
C ALA A 298 -14.95 -22.57 -24.74
N LYS A 299 -14.38 -23.58 -25.39
CA LYS A 299 -15.12 -24.71 -25.96
C LYS A 299 -15.59 -25.64 -24.83
N ALA A 300 -16.58 -26.49 -25.13
CA ALA A 300 -17.07 -27.51 -24.19
C ALA A 300 -15.90 -28.34 -23.62
N GLY A 301 -15.66 -28.19 -22.31
CA GLY A 301 -14.48 -28.71 -21.62
C GLY A 301 -14.31 -28.06 -20.24
N LEU A 302 -13.13 -28.24 -19.62
CA LEU A 302 -12.81 -27.59 -18.35
C LEU A 302 -12.71 -26.08 -18.56
N SER A 303 -13.55 -25.30 -17.87
CA SER A 303 -13.51 -23.84 -18.02
C SER A 303 -12.15 -23.28 -17.55
N PRO A 304 -11.57 -22.28 -18.23
CA PRO A 304 -10.33 -21.63 -17.79
C PRO A 304 -10.42 -21.13 -16.35
N THR A 305 -11.59 -20.60 -15.95
CA THR A 305 -11.87 -20.21 -14.56
C THR A 305 -11.65 -21.37 -13.60
N THR A 306 -12.24 -22.54 -13.88
CA THR A 306 -12.09 -23.73 -13.03
C THR A 306 -10.63 -24.17 -12.91
N ALA A 307 -9.87 -24.15 -14.02
CA ALA A 307 -8.45 -24.49 -14.01
C ALA A 307 -7.63 -23.51 -13.14
N ILE A 308 -7.89 -22.19 -13.25
CA ILE A 308 -7.22 -21.17 -12.42
C ILE A 308 -7.54 -21.39 -10.94
N VAL A 309 -8.82 -21.65 -10.59
CA VAL A 309 -9.22 -21.94 -9.21
C VAL A 309 -8.43 -23.11 -8.64
N PHE A 310 -8.38 -24.24 -9.35
CA PHE A 310 -7.67 -25.43 -8.88
C PHE A 310 -6.15 -25.22 -8.74
N ASN A 311 -5.53 -24.48 -9.67
CA ASN A 311 -4.11 -24.16 -9.59
C ASN A 311 -3.80 -23.23 -8.41
N LEU A 312 -4.57 -22.16 -8.22
CA LEU A 312 -4.39 -21.26 -7.07
C LEU A 312 -4.62 -22.01 -5.75
N ALA A 313 -5.65 -22.86 -5.69
CA ALA A 313 -5.94 -23.66 -4.50
C ALA A 313 -4.79 -24.61 -4.15
N THR A 314 -4.34 -25.42 -5.11
CA THR A 314 -3.34 -26.48 -4.87
C THR A 314 -1.93 -25.95 -4.66
N LYS A 315 -1.53 -24.94 -5.43
CA LYS A 315 -0.17 -24.40 -5.35
C LYS A 315 -0.02 -23.39 -4.21
N HIS A 316 -0.99 -22.49 -4.03
CA HIS A 316 -0.77 -21.29 -3.23
C HIS A 316 -1.55 -21.25 -1.93
N ILE A 317 -2.83 -21.64 -1.94
CA ILE A 317 -3.72 -21.44 -0.79
C ILE A 317 -3.62 -22.60 0.20
N LEU A 318 -3.76 -23.85 -0.27
CA LEU A 318 -3.76 -25.03 0.62
C LEU A 318 -2.44 -25.23 1.38
N PRO A 319 -1.24 -25.04 0.77
CA PRO A 319 0.01 -25.19 1.50
C PRO A 319 0.21 -24.18 2.64
N ARG A 320 -0.47 -23.02 2.56
CA ARG A 320 -0.36 -21.91 3.52
C ARG A 320 -1.66 -21.63 4.26
N LEU A 321 -2.54 -22.64 4.32
CA LEU A 321 -3.89 -22.51 4.87
C LEU A 321 -3.91 -21.86 6.26
N ASN A 322 -2.99 -22.28 7.13
CA ASN A 322 -2.91 -21.82 8.52
C ASN A 322 -2.32 -20.41 8.69
N GLU A 323 -1.77 -19.82 7.62
CA GLU A 323 -1.23 -18.46 7.66
C GLU A 323 -2.28 -17.41 7.21
N LEU A 324 -3.44 -17.84 6.68
CA LEU A 324 -4.46 -16.94 6.16
C LEU A 324 -5.16 -16.16 7.29
N GLY A 325 -5.32 -14.85 7.09
CA GLY A 325 -6.11 -13.99 7.98
C GLY A 325 -7.60 -13.92 7.59
N PRO A 326 -8.43 -13.25 8.41
CA PRO A 326 -9.88 -13.12 8.21
C PRO A 326 -10.29 -12.67 6.80
N CYS A 327 -9.66 -11.60 6.31
CA CYS A 327 -9.94 -11.01 5.00
C CYS A 327 -9.64 -11.99 3.87
N GLN A 328 -8.53 -12.74 3.95
CA GLN A 328 -8.17 -13.73 2.95
C GLN A 328 -9.17 -14.89 2.92
N VAL A 329 -9.56 -15.40 4.09
CA VAL A 329 -10.58 -16.45 4.21
C VAL A 329 -11.90 -16.00 3.60
N ALA A 330 -12.39 -14.80 3.97
CA ALA A 330 -13.63 -14.26 3.44
C ALA A 330 -13.61 -14.08 1.91
N ASN A 331 -12.49 -13.61 1.36
CA ASN A 331 -12.29 -13.48 -0.08
C ASN A 331 -12.35 -14.83 -0.80
N VAL A 332 -11.71 -15.87 -0.24
CA VAL A 332 -11.73 -17.22 -0.84
C VAL A 332 -13.14 -17.80 -0.85
N VAL A 333 -13.83 -17.79 0.29
CA VAL A 333 -15.17 -18.38 0.41
C VAL A 333 -16.18 -17.69 -0.51
N ASN A 334 -16.19 -16.36 -0.52
CA ASN A 334 -17.09 -15.60 -1.41
C ASN A 334 -16.78 -15.84 -2.90
N ALA A 335 -15.49 -15.96 -3.25
CA ALA A 335 -15.09 -16.24 -4.63
C ALA A 335 -15.56 -17.63 -5.08
N LEU A 336 -15.41 -18.67 -4.25
CA LEU A 336 -15.86 -20.03 -4.58
C LEU A 336 -17.37 -20.07 -4.82
N GLY A 337 -18.17 -19.46 -3.94
CA GLY A 337 -19.62 -19.39 -4.11
C GLY A 337 -20.04 -18.61 -5.36
N SER A 338 -19.32 -17.53 -5.70
CA SER A 338 -19.63 -16.72 -6.88
C SER A 338 -19.21 -17.40 -8.19
N LEU A 339 -18.12 -18.17 -8.18
CA LEU A 339 -17.63 -18.92 -9.33
C LEU A 339 -18.38 -20.24 -9.55
N LYS A 340 -19.10 -20.73 -8.53
CA LYS A 340 -19.74 -22.06 -8.52
C LYS A 340 -18.75 -23.19 -8.82
N VAL A 341 -17.49 -23.02 -8.38
CA VAL A 341 -16.43 -24.02 -8.51
C VAL A 341 -16.25 -24.70 -7.15
N LEU A 342 -16.49 -26.00 -7.10
CA LEU A 342 -16.47 -26.80 -5.87
C LEU A 342 -15.14 -27.55 -5.74
N ASP A 343 -14.10 -26.90 -5.19
CA ASP A 343 -12.92 -27.62 -4.68
C ASP A 343 -13.19 -28.04 -3.22
N TYR A 344 -13.49 -29.33 -3.01
CA TYR A 344 -13.81 -29.86 -1.69
C TYR A 344 -12.67 -29.68 -0.67
N ARG A 345 -11.40 -29.75 -1.09
CA ARG A 345 -10.25 -29.58 -0.19
C ARG A 345 -10.19 -28.14 0.31
N LEU A 346 -10.40 -27.19 -0.60
CA LEU A 346 -10.42 -25.77 -0.27
C LEU A 346 -11.62 -25.42 0.62
N LEU A 347 -12.81 -25.94 0.31
CA LEU A 347 -14.00 -25.74 1.14
C LEU A 347 -13.81 -26.33 2.54
N LYS A 348 -13.34 -27.57 2.64
CA LYS A 348 -13.04 -28.20 3.93
C LYS A 348 -11.98 -27.43 4.71
N GLY A 349 -10.93 -26.96 4.03
CA GLY A 349 -9.88 -26.12 4.61
C GLY A 349 -10.41 -24.80 5.16
N MET A 350 -11.23 -24.08 4.38
CA MET A 350 -11.85 -22.82 4.82
C MET A 350 -12.82 -23.06 5.99
N SER A 351 -13.67 -24.09 5.93
CA SER A 351 -14.59 -24.43 7.01
C SER A 351 -13.84 -24.79 8.29
N HIS A 352 -12.72 -25.50 8.20
CA HIS A 352 -11.87 -25.80 9.36
C HIS A 352 -11.31 -24.53 10.01
N LEU A 353 -10.82 -23.58 9.22
CA LEU A 353 -10.31 -22.30 9.73
C LEU A 353 -11.39 -21.47 10.45
N ILE A 354 -12.66 -21.62 10.05
CA ILE A 354 -13.80 -20.87 10.60
C ILE A 354 -14.40 -21.56 11.85
N VAL A 355 -14.49 -22.90 11.86
CA VAL A 355 -15.25 -23.67 12.87
C VAL A 355 -14.41 -24.11 14.08
N ASN A 356 -13.11 -24.37 13.93
CA ASN A 356 -12.28 -24.97 14.99
C ASN A 356 -11.50 -23.95 15.85
N SER A 357 -12.12 -22.83 16.24
CA SER A 357 -11.48 -21.72 16.98
C SER A 357 -10.76 -22.11 18.28
N ASP A 358 -11.02 -23.31 18.81
CA ASP A 358 -10.57 -23.75 20.13
C ASP A 358 -9.36 -24.70 20.10
N GLY A 359 -8.86 -25.08 18.92
CA GLY A 359 -7.88 -26.17 18.71
C GLY A 359 -6.41 -25.77 18.50
N GLY A 360 -6.00 -24.54 18.81
CA GLY A 360 -4.60 -24.11 18.77
C GLY A 360 -4.04 -23.65 17.41
N HIS A 361 -4.81 -23.75 16.33
CA HIS A 361 -4.49 -23.17 15.02
C HIS A 361 -5.75 -22.69 14.31
N THR A 362 -6.22 -21.50 14.64
CA THR A 362 -7.45 -20.95 14.05
C THR A 362 -7.54 -19.44 14.15
N VAL A 363 -8.23 -18.84 13.18
CA VAL A 363 -8.61 -17.43 13.20
C VAL A 363 -9.89 -17.32 14.05
N PRO A 364 -9.84 -16.71 15.23
CA PRO A 364 -11.01 -16.59 16.10
C PRO A 364 -12.18 -15.89 15.39
N LEU A 365 -13.42 -16.32 15.65
CA LEU A 365 -14.61 -15.71 15.00
C LEU A 365 -14.74 -14.21 15.28
N ASP A 366 -14.32 -13.75 16.46
CA ASP A 366 -14.30 -12.33 16.85
C ASP A 366 -13.22 -11.50 16.12
N SER A 367 -12.28 -12.16 15.43
CA SER A 367 -11.28 -11.49 14.59
C SER A 367 -11.82 -11.07 13.23
N PHE A 368 -13.01 -11.56 12.84
CA PHE A 368 -13.67 -11.16 11.60
C PHE A 368 -14.51 -9.91 11.83
N SER A 369 -14.40 -8.96 10.92
CA SER A 369 -15.35 -7.86 10.81
C SER A 369 -16.71 -8.36 10.32
N PHE A 370 -17.76 -7.59 10.56
CA PHE A 370 -19.11 -7.88 10.08
C PHE A 370 -19.16 -8.10 8.56
N GLN A 371 -18.42 -7.30 7.78
CA GLN A 371 -18.38 -7.44 6.32
C GLN A 371 -17.74 -8.77 5.90
N GLU A 372 -16.70 -9.21 6.59
CA GLU A 372 -16.03 -10.49 6.29
C GLU A 372 -16.95 -11.67 6.62
N LEU A 373 -17.62 -11.65 7.78
CA LEU A 373 -18.63 -12.66 8.14
C LEU A 373 -19.78 -12.68 7.13
N SER A 374 -20.25 -11.51 6.69
CA SER A 374 -21.28 -11.41 5.66
C SER A 374 -20.82 -12.05 4.34
N ASN A 375 -19.59 -11.76 3.89
CA ASN A 375 -19.03 -12.35 2.67
C ASN A 375 -18.91 -13.88 2.78
N ILE A 376 -18.49 -14.39 3.94
CA ILE A 376 -18.40 -15.83 4.22
C ILE A 376 -19.79 -16.47 4.14
N SER A 377 -20.77 -15.91 4.86
CA SER A 377 -22.15 -16.39 4.88
C SER A 377 -22.76 -16.43 3.47
N HIS A 378 -22.59 -15.36 2.68
CA HIS A 378 -23.04 -15.31 1.30
C HIS A 378 -22.34 -16.31 0.40
N GLY A 379 -21.02 -16.53 0.61
CA GLY A 379 -20.26 -17.52 -0.14
C GLY A 379 -20.80 -18.93 0.09
N PHE A 380 -20.98 -19.33 1.35
CA PHE A 380 -21.56 -20.64 1.68
C PHE A 380 -23.01 -20.79 1.23
N ALA A 381 -23.83 -19.74 1.35
CA ALA A 381 -25.22 -19.76 0.88
C ALA A 381 -25.35 -19.95 -0.64
N LYS A 382 -24.34 -19.56 -1.43
CA LYS A 382 -24.30 -19.82 -2.88
C LYS A 382 -23.79 -21.22 -3.23
N ILE A 383 -23.12 -21.88 -2.30
CA ILE A 383 -22.53 -23.22 -2.46
C ILE A 383 -23.55 -24.30 -2.08
N ALA A 384 -24.29 -24.06 -0.99
CA ALA A 384 -25.43 -24.88 -0.56
C ALA A 384 -26.57 -24.83 -1.59
#